data_AF-M8C712-F1
#
_entry.id   AF-M8C712-F1
#
_cell.length_a   1.000
_cell.length_b   1.000
_cell.length_c   1.000
_cell.angle_alpha   90.00
_cell.angle_beta   90.00
_cell.angle_gamma   90.00
#
_symmetry.space_group_name_H-M   'P 1'
#
loop_
_entity.id
_entity.type
_entity.pdbx_description
1 polymer ?
#
loop_
_entity_poly.entity_id
_entity_poly.type
_entity_poly.pdbx_seq_one_letter_code
_entity_poly.pdbx_strand_id
1 'polypeptide(L)'
;MASRAAAAVIVLLALVCAAHSAAAAGGLSPDFYKKACPQLDQIVAFHVAETFRASRPASSASSSMTASPRAGPNKTLRRVALDLIERIRNTVHTACKDNKVSCADITVLATREAVFKDGGPRFDVAHGRRDALVPAPALINKLTGPSFPMPLLIQFFKDRGLNVADLVALSGAHTFGVAHCSLFEDRFKAGFGPNPPIDPKFATILKDK
;
A
#
# COMPACT_ATOMS: atom_id res chain seq x y z
N MET A 1 4.51 65.52 -6.88
CA MET A 1 4.80 64.60 -8.00
C MET A 1 5.48 63.35 -7.44
N ALA A 2 4.73 62.51 -6.72
CA ALA A 2 5.22 61.27 -6.15
C ALA A 2 4.92 60.12 -7.14
N SER A 3 5.96 59.75 -7.87
CA SER A 3 6.28 58.43 -8.39
C SER A 3 5.15 57.60 -9.03
N ARG A 4 4.80 57.90 -10.29
CA ARG A 4 4.17 56.93 -11.21
C ARG A 4 5.09 55.72 -11.47
N ALA A 5 6.39 55.84 -11.18
CA ALA A 5 7.37 54.76 -11.30
C ALA A 5 7.22 53.67 -10.22
N ALA A 6 6.81 54.02 -9.00
CA ALA A 6 6.62 53.04 -7.92
C ALA A 6 5.46 52.08 -8.19
N ALA A 7 4.38 52.56 -8.81
CA ALA A 7 3.23 51.72 -9.17
C ALA A 7 3.58 50.69 -10.26
N ALA A 8 4.43 51.06 -11.24
CA ALA A 8 4.84 50.15 -12.32
C ALA A 8 5.74 49.00 -11.84
N VAL A 9 6.62 49.24 -10.85
CA VAL A 9 7.50 48.22 -10.28
C VAL A 9 6.73 47.19 -9.43
N ILE A 10 5.71 47.64 -8.70
CA ILE A 10 4.85 46.76 -7.90
C ILE A 10 4.00 45.86 -8.79
N VAL A 11 3.49 46.39 -9.91
CA VAL A 11 2.74 45.60 -10.91
C VAL A 11 3.63 44.57 -11.59
N LEU A 12 4.89 44.91 -11.91
CA LEU A 12 5.84 43.96 -12.50
C LEU A 12 6.24 42.85 -11.51
N LEU A 13 6.48 43.17 -10.23
CA LEU A 13 6.76 42.16 -9.19
C LEU A 13 5.56 41.24 -8.94
N ALA A 14 4.34 41.78 -8.96
CA ALA A 14 3.11 40.99 -8.79
C ALA A 14 2.88 40.03 -9.98
N LEU A 15 3.19 40.45 -11.21
CA LEU A 15 3.14 39.60 -12.41
C LEU A 15 4.21 38.50 -12.40
N VAL A 16 5.42 38.80 -11.90
CA VAL A 16 6.48 37.80 -11.73
C VAL A 16 6.13 36.78 -10.63
N CYS A 17 5.50 37.21 -9.54
CA CYS A 17 4.99 36.31 -8.50
C CYS A 17 3.80 35.45 -8.96
N ALA A 18 2.93 35.99 -9.82
CA ALA A 18 1.81 35.23 -10.40
C ALA A 18 2.29 34.17 -11.41
N ALA A 19 3.38 34.44 -12.15
CA ALA A 19 3.97 33.47 -13.08
C ALA A 19 4.70 32.30 -12.38
N HIS A 20 5.11 32.47 -11.11
CA HIS A 20 5.75 31.41 -10.31
C HIS A 20 4.78 30.62 -9.43
N SER A 21 3.49 30.99 -9.42
CA SER A 21 2.44 30.28 -8.69
C SER A 21 1.55 29.46 -9.62
N ALA A 22 2.13 28.88 -10.67
CA ALA A 22 1.63 27.62 -11.18
C ALA A 22 2.13 26.52 -10.22
N ALA A 23 1.52 26.43 -9.05
CA ALA A 23 1.50 25.18 -8.32
C ALA A 23 0.79 24.19 -9.25
N ALA A 24 1.57 23.54 -10.12
CA ALA A 24 1.08 22.47 -10.94
C ALA A 24 0.40 21.51 -9.98
N ALA A 25 -0.91 21.30 -10.16
CA ALA A 25 -1.57 20.12 -9.67
C ALA A 25 -0.91 18.94 -10.40
N GLY A 26 0.29 18.58 -9.95
CA GLY A 26 1.11 17.55 -10.56
C GLY A 26 0.39 16.23 -10.35
N GLY A 27 -0.27 15.75 -11.41
CA GLY A 27 -0.85 14.42 -11.45
C GLY A 27 0.22 13.36 -11.25
N LEU A 28 -0.23 12.12 -11.01
CA LEU A 28 0.68 10.99 -10.89
C LEU A 28 1.43 10.76 -12.20
N SER A 29 2.73 10.49 -12.12
CA SER A 29 3.57 10.19 -13.28
C SER A 29 4.63 9.14 -12.95
N PRO A 30 4.92 8.18 -13.85
CA PRO A 30 6.06 7.28 -13.67
C PRO A 30 7.38 8.04 -13.45
N ASP A 31 7.48 9.24 -14.03
CA ASP A 31 8.71 10.01 -14.09
C ASP A 31 8.87 11.03 -12.95
N PHE A 32 7.90 11.09 -12.03
CA PHE A 32 7.81 12.12 -10.99
C PHE A 32 9.13 12.32 -10.21
N TYR A 33 9.81 11.22 -9.86
CA TYR A 33 11.05 11.27 -9.08
C TYR A 33 12.33 11.17 -9.91
N LYS A 34 12.28 11.05 -11.25
CA LYS A 34 13.47 10.80 -12.08
C LYS A 34 14.60 11.80 -11.86
N LYS A 35 14.28 13.09 -11.69
CA LYS A 35 15.27 14.15 -11.41
C LYS A 35 15.61 14.28 -9.94
N ALA A 36 14.61 14.13 -9.06
CA ALA A 36 14.75 14.37 -7.63
C ALA A 36 15.45 13.21 -6.89
N CYS A 37 15.24 11.97 -7.34
CA CYS A 37 15.70 10.74 -6.71
C CYS A 37 15.86 9.63 -7.76
N PRO A 38 16.84 9.71 -8.67
CA PRO A 38 17.01 8.74 -9.77
C PRO A 38 17.28 7.29 -9.31
N GLN A 39 17.75 7.12 -8.07
CA GLN A 39 18.05 5.84 -7.45
C GLN A 39 16.87 5.20 -6.69
N LEU A 40 15.69 5.85 -6.70
CA LEU A 40 14.53 5.41 -5.92
C LEU A 40 14.17 3.93 -6.15
N ASP A 41 13.94 3.56 -7.41
CA ASP A 41 13.55 2.19 -7.78
C ASP A 41 14.59 1.16 -7.36
N GLN A 42 15.88 1.50 -7.49
CA GLN A 42 16.98 0.61 -7.12
C GLN A 42 17.03 0.37 -5.61
N ILE A 43 16.89 1.43 -4.81
CA ILE A 43 16.89 1.34 -3.34
C ILE A 43 15.72 0.48 -2.86
N VAL A 44 14.50 0.72 -3.39
CA VAL A 44 13.32 -0.08 -3.04
C VAL A 44 13.54 -1.55 -3.41
N ALA A 45 13.92 -1.83 -4.65
CA ALA A 45 14.11 -3.19 -5.15
C ALA A 45 15.17 -3.95 -4.34
N PHE A 46 16.24 -3.27 -3.92
CA PHE A 46 17.29 -3.86 -3.08
C PHE A 46 16.73 -4.33 -1.73
N HIS A 47 16.06 -3.45 -0.97
CA HIS A 47 15.56 -3.80 0.36
C HIS A 47 14.43 -4.83 0.34
N VAL A 48 13.58 -4.80 -0.70
CA VAL A 48 12.56 -5.84 -0.89
C VAL A 48 13.23 -7.19 -1.19
N ALA A 49 14.22 -7.22 -2.10
CA ALA A 49 14.96 -8.44 -2.40
C ALA A 49 15.66 -9.03 -1.17
N GLU A 50 16.32 -8.17 -0.39
CA GLU A 50 16.99 -8.53 0.86
C GLU A 50 16.00 -9.14 1.86
N THR A 51 14.84 -8.51 2.04
CA THR A 51 13.80 -9.00 2.95
C THR A 51 13.26 -10.36 2.52
N PHE A 52 13.04 -10.58 1.22
CA PHE A 52 12.63 -11.87 0.67
C PHE A 52 13.71 -12.95 0.82
N ARG A 53 15.00 -12.59 0.70
CA ARG A 53 16.13 -13.51 0.94
C ARG A 53 16.22 -13.89 2.42
N ALA A 54 16.16 -12.92 3.33
CA ALA A 54 16.20 -13.15 4.76
C ALA A 54 14.98 -13.95 5.27
N SER A 55 13.86 -13.90 4.53
CA SER A 55 12.63 -14.64 4.84
C SER A 55 12.59 -16.05 4.23
N ARG A 56 13.64 -16.52 3.53
CA ARG A 56 13.80 -17.94 3.13
C ARG A 56 15.00 -18.53 3.90
N PRO A 57 14.83 -19.67 4.62
CA PRO A 57 14.02 -20.81 4.20
C PRO A 57 12.90 -21.18 5.18
N ALA A 58 11.70 -21.35 4.65
CA ALA A 58 10.78 -22.48 4.90
C ALA A 58 9.36 -22.05 4.51
N SER A 59 8.63 -22.97 3.90
CA SER A 59 7.17 -23.05 3.84
C SER A 59 6.49 -23.07 5.22
N SER A 60 7.07 -22.42 6.24
CA SER A 60 6.66 -22.43 7.64
C SER A 60 7.31 -21.28 8.44
N ALA A 61 7.44 -20.07 7.88
CA ALA A 61 7.82 -18.93 8.71
C ALA A 61 6.60 -18.44 9.50
N SER A 62 6.41 -19.04 10.68
CA SER A 62 5.64 -18.48 11.79
C SER A 62 6.19 -17.10 12.14
N SER A 63 5.81 -16.09 11.35
CA SER A 63 5.74 -14.74 11.88
C SER A 63 4.55 -14.79 12.82
N SER A 64 4.81 -15.01 14.11
CA SER A 64 3.77 -15.02 15.14
C SER A 64 2.97 -13.73 15.02
N MET A 65 1.84 -13.81 14.33
CA MET A 65 0.83 -12.77 14.31
C MET A 65 0.03 -13.05 15.57
N THR A 66 0.45 -12.46 16.69
CA THR A 66 -0.33 -12.52 17.93
C THR A 66 -1.57 -11.67 17.74
N ALA A 67 -2.56 -12.21 17.03
CA ALA A 67 -3.82 -11.54 16.75
C ALA A 67 -4.93 -12.20 17.56
N SER A 68 -5.55 -11.42 18.44
CA SER A 68 -6.82 -11.81 19.06
C SER A 68 -7.86 -12.06 17.96
N PRO A 69 -8.81 -13.01 18.13
CA PRO A 69 -9.93 -13.20 17.20
C PRO A 69 -10.77 -11.94 16.94
N ARG A 70 -10.63 -10.90 17.77
CA ARG A 70 -11.30 -9.58 17.65
C ARG A 70 -10.36 -8.46 17.20
N ALA A 71 -9.15 -8.80 16.73
CA ALA A 71 -8.18 -7.84 16.27
C ALA A 71 -8.68 -7.17 14.98
N GLY A 72 -8.90 -5.85 15.01
CA GLY A 72 -9.28 -5.10 13.82
C GLY A 72 -8.23 -5.23 12.69
N PRO A 73 -8.58 -4.93 11.44
CA PRO A 73 -7.73 -5.18 10.26
C PRO A 73 -6.28 -4.69 10.33
N ASN A 74 -5.98 -3.67 11.15
CA ASN A 74 -4.63 -3.12 11.30
C ASN A 74 -3.78 -3.80 12.40
N LYS A 75 -4.39 -4.59 13.29
CA LYS A 75 -3.71 -5.23 14.42
C LYS A 75 -3.00 -6.53 14.03
N THR A 76 -3.17 -6.96 12.79
CA THR A 76 -2.60 -8.15 12.17
C THR A 76 -1.63 -7.80 11.06
N LEU A 77 -1.07 -6.59 11.01
CA LEU A 77 -0.05 -6.27 10.01
C LEU A 77 1.29 -6.92 10.39
N ARG A 78 2.00 -7.47 9.40
CA ARG A 78 3.29 -8.13 9.64
C ARG A 78 4.34 -7.10 10.02
N ARG A 79 4.94 -7.25 11.20
CA ARG A 79 5.99 -6.34 11.69
C ARG A 79 7.14 -6.17 10.70
N VAL A 80 7.56 -7.27 10.06
CA VAL A 80 8.59 -7.29 9.01
C VAL A 80 8.28 -6.34 7.86
N ALA A 81 7.00 -6.20 7.47
CA ALA A 81 6.59 -5.30 6.40
C ALA A 81 6.64 -3.82 6.85
N LEU A 82 6.22 -3.53 8.08
CA LEU A 82 6.32 -2.17 8.64
C LEU A 82 7.79 -1.74 8.77
N ASP A 83 8.65 -2.62 9.28
CA ASP A 83 10.07 -2.35 9.41
C ASP A 83 10.74 -2.21 8.01
N LEU A 84 10.28 -2.94 6.99
CA LEU A 84 10.76 -2.80 5.62
C LEU A 84 10.46 -1.41 5.04
N ILE A 85 9.22 -0.93 5.19
CA ILE A 85 8.85 0.41 4.73
C ILE A 85 9.71 1.47 5.42
N GLU A 86 9.93 1.33 6.72
CA GLU A 86 10.76 2.25 7.50
C GLU A 86 12.23 2.22 7.08
N ARG A 87 12.80 1.02 6.82
CA ARG A 87 14.16 0.89 6.27
C ARG A 87 14.28 1.59 4.92
N ILE A 88 13.34 1.33 3.99
CA ILE A 88 13.35 1.97 2.67
C ILE A 88 13.26 3.49 2.82
N ARG A 89 12.34 3.99 3.67
CA ARG A 89 12.18 5.42 3.95
C ARG A 89 13.49 6.06 4.37
N ASN A 90 14.16 5.49 5.38
CA ASN A 90 15.41 6.02 5.89
C ASN A 90 16.49 6.03 4.81
N THR A 91 16.68 4.93 4.08
CA THR A 91 17.68 4.86 3.00
C THR A 91 17.40 5.87 1.88
N VAL A 92 16.15 5.98 1.43
CA VAL A 92 15.74 6.92 0.37
C VAL A 92 15.91 8.37 0.82
N HIS A 93 15.51 8.70 2.06
CA HIS A 93 15.62 10.06 2.59
C HIS A 93 17.08 10.48 2.78
N THR A 94 17.95 9.56 3.18
CA THR A 94 19.40 9.80 3.20
C THR A 94 19.98 9.96 1.80
N ALA A 95 19.64 9.07 0.86
CA ALA A 95 20.26 9.05 -0.46
C ALA A 95 19.79 10.20 -1.36
N CYS A 96 18.52 10.59 -1.27
CA CYS A 96 17.90 11.58 -2.16
C CYS A 96 17.76 12.98 -1.55
N LYS A 97 18.07 13.13 -0.26
CA LYS A 97 18.04 14.39 0.50
C LYS A 97 16.63 15.02 0.55
N ASP A 98 16.38 15.85 1.57
CA ASP A 98 15.16 16.66 1.73
C ASP A 98 13.81 15.90 1.81
N ASN A 99 13.79 14.61 2.21
CA ASN A 99 12.55 13.83 2.40
C ASN A 99 11.59 13.88 1.18
N LYS A 100 12.12 13.94 -0.04
CA LYS A 100 11.35 14.22 -1.27
C LYS A 100 10.36 13.12 -1.64
N VAL A 101 10.64 11.88 -1.25
CA VAL A 101 9.82 10.71 -1.58
C VAL A 101 8.84 10.44 -0.45
N SER A 102 7.55 10.38 -0.78
CA SER A 102 6.48 10.11 0.18
C SER A 102 6.48 8.66 0.63
N CYS A 103 6.05 8.42 1.87
CA CYS A 103 5.80 7.08 2.40
C CYS A 103 4.70 6.36 1.60
N ALA A 104 3.73 7.12 1.07
CA ALA A 104 2.70 6.62 0.16
C ALA A 104 3.31 6.00 -1.10
N ASP A 105 4.24 6.69 -1.78
CA ASP A 105 4.88 6.13 -2.99
C ASP A 105 5.89 5.02 -2.66
N ILE A 106 6.60 5.10 -1.52
CA ILE A 106 7.43 4.00 -1.02
C ILE A 106 6.60 2.73 -0.85
N THR A 107 5.39 2.84 -0.28
CA THR A 107 4.51 1.69 -0.05
C THR A 107 4.11 1.05 -1.38
N VAL A 108 3.68 1.85 -2.37
CA VAL A 108 3.27 1.31 -3.68
C VAL A 108 4.44 0.69 -4.43
N LEU A 109 5.61 1.33 -4.41
CA LEU A 109 6.84 0.80 -5.01
C LEU A 109 7.28 -0.52 -4.36
N ALA A 110 7.26 -0.58 -3.03
CA ALA A 110 7.59 -1.80 -2.30
C ALA A 110 6.61 -2.93 -2.61
N THR A 111 5.30 -2.63 -2.73
CA THR A 111 4.29 -3.61 -3.15
C THR A 111 4.57 -4.14 -4.56
N ARG A 112 4.88 -3.27 -5.53
CA ARG A 112 5.24 -3.69 -6.90
C ARG A 112 6.45 -4.60 -6.91
N GLU A 113 7.51 -4.24 -6.17
CA GLU A 113 8.71 -5.07 -6.07
C GLU A 113 8.43 -6.39 -5.34
N ALA A 114 7.55 -6.42 -4.33
CA ALA A 114 7.16 -7.65 -3.65
C ALA A 114 6.43 -8.62 -4.58
N VAL A 115 5.49 -8.13 -5.40
CA VAL A 115 4.80 -8.92 -6.44
C VAL A 115 5.82 -9.49 -7.43
N PHE A 116 6.76 -8.68 -7.89
CA PHE A 116 7.81 -9.13 -8.81
C PHE A 116 8.73 -10.18 -8.17
N LYS A 117 9.08 -10.02 -6.88
CA LYS A 117 9.91 -11.01 -6.16
C LYS A 117 9.22 -12.33 -5.89
N ASP A 118 7.90 -12.34 -5.85
CA ASP A 118 7.10 -13.56 -5.74
C ASP A 118 6.84 -14.24 -7.10
N GLY A 119 7.38 -13.69 -8.20
CA GLY A 119 7.24 -14.24 -9.55
C GLY A 119 6.10 -13.65 -10.37
N GLY A 120 5.42 -12.62 -9.85
CA GLY A 120 4.42 -11.86 -10.58
C GLY A 120 5.01 -10.89 -11.61
N PRO A 121 4.16 -10.21 -12.40
CA PRO A 121 4.61 -9.26 -13.40
C PRO A 121 5.22 -8.02 -12.75
N ARG A 122 6.25 -7.47 -13.37
CA ARG A 122 6.71 -6.11 -13.07
C ARG A 122 5.92 -5.14 -13.93
N PHE A 123 5.25 -4.18 -13.29
CA PHE A 123 4.48 -3.14 -13.95
C PHE A 123 4.97 -1.76 -13.51
N ASP A 124 4.66 -0.77 -14.35
CA ASP A 124 4.97 0.63 -14.07
C ASP A 124 4.01 1.20 -13.04
N VAL A 125 4.57 1.99 -12.12
CA VAL A 125 3.82 2.67 -11.07
C VAL A 125 3.95 4.17 -11.30
N ALA A 126 2.81 4.85 -11.35
CA ALA A 126 2.80 6.31 -11.33
C ALA A 126 3.04 6.81 -9.89
N HIS A 127 3.88 7.84 -9.74
CA HIS A 127 4.33 8.43 -8.49
C HIS A 127 3.86 9.88 -8.37
N GLY A 128 4.00 10.47 -7.18
CA GLY A 128 3.52 11.81 -6.83
C GLY A 128 2.47 11.81 -5.72
N ARG A 129 2.24 10.69 -5.05
CA ARG A 129 1.34 10.64 -3.89
C ARG A 129 1.96 11.43 -2.75
N ARG A 130 1.12 11.99 -1.89
CA ARG A 130 1.53 12.74 -0.71
C ARG A 130 1.12 12.00 0.55
N ASP A 131 1.92 12.13 1.59
CA ASP A 131 1.61 11.55 2.90
C ASP A 131 0.47 12.32 3.56
N ALA A 132 -0.44 11.58 4.19
CA ALA A 132 -1.51 12.18 4.98
C ALA A 132 -0.91 12.86 6.23
N LEU A 133 -1.46 14.02 6.60
CA LEU A 133 -1.01 14.77 7.79
C LEU A 133 -1.51 14.15 9.09
N VAL A 134 -2.55 13.32 9.02
CA VAL A 134 -3.18 12.69 10.17
C VAL A 134 -3.50 11.23 9.88
N PRO A 135 -3.35 10.33 10.86
CA PRO A 135 -3.85 8.96 10.75
C PRO A 135 -5.37 8.92 10.56
N ALA A 136 -5.88 7.86 9.95
CA ALA A 136 -7.31 7.68 9.68
C ALA A 136 -7.91 6.47 10.42
N PRO A 137 -7.92 6.45 11.78
CA PRO A 137 -8.36 5.29 12.55
C PRO A 137 -9.83 4.93 12.30
N ALA A 138 -10.67 5.93 12.02
CA ALA A 138 -12.09 5.75 11.71
C ALA A 138 -12.34 4.98 10.39
N LEU A 139 -11.32 4.81 9.54
CA LEU A 139 -11.43 4.05 8.28
C LEU A 139 -11.09 2.57 8.45
N ILE A 140 -10.40 2.17 9.51
CA ILE A 140 -9.93 0.79 9.70
C ILE A 140 -11.11 -0.19 9.73
N ASN A 141 -12.17 0.16 10.46
CA ASN A 141 -13.36 -0.69 10.60
C ASN A 141 -14.30 -0.61 9.39
N LYS A 142 -13.96 0.19 8.38
CA LYS A 142 -14.70 0.27 7.11
C LYS A 142 -14.11 -0.66 6.03
N LEU A 143 -13.00 -1.34 6.31
CA LEU A 143 -12.42 -2.30 5.38
C LEU A 143 -13.27 -3.56 5.30
N THR A 144 -13.31 -4.18 4.12
CA THR A 144 -14.00 -5.45 3.92
C THR A 144 -13.29 -6.56 4.68
N GLY A 145 -14.07 -7.35 5.43
CA GLY A 145 -13.59 -8.53 6.14
C GLY A 145 -13.72 -9.82 5.34
N PRO A 146 -13.13 -10.93 5.82
CA PRO A 146 -13.14 -12.23 5.12
C PRO A 146 -14.55 -12.84 4.97
N SER A 147 -15.49 -12.44 5.81
CA SER A 147 -16.89 -12.91 5.79
C SER A 147 -17.84 -11.98 5.04
N PHE A 148 -17.33 -10.99 4.30
CA PHE A 148 -18.21 -10.08 3.55
C PHE A 148 -18.91 -10.82 2.40
N PRO A 149 -20.25 -10.71 2.27
CA PRO A 149 -20.97 -11.24 1.12
C PRO A 149 -20.54 -10.57 -0.19
N MET A 150 -20.58 -11.33 -1.28
CA MET A 150 -20.19 -10.85 -2.62
C MET A 150 -20.85 -9.54 -3.05
N PRO A 151 -22.18 -9.30 -2.86
CA PRO A 151 -22.79 -8.03 -3.25
C PRO A 151 -22.19 -6.82 -2.52
N LEU A 152 -21.82 -6.97 -1.24
CA LEU A 152 -21.20 -5.88 -0.47
C LEU A 152 -19.76 -5.63 -0.92
N LEU A 153 -19.01 -6.70 -1.27
CA LEU A 153 -17.67 -6.57 -1.86
C LEU A 153 -17.71 -5.83 -3.20
N ILE A 154 -18.66 -6.17 -4.08
CA ILE A 154 -18.83 -5.49 -5.37
C ILE A 154 -19.14 -4.01 -5.15
N GLN A 155 -20.06 -3.68 -4.24
CA GLN A 155 -20.40 -2.29 -3.94
C GLN A 155 -19.19 -1.54 -3.36
N PHE A 156 -18.44 -2.16 -2.45
CA PHE A 156 -17.26 -1.55 -1.83
C PHE A 156 -16.17 -1.16 -2.85
N PHE A 157 -15.95 -2.00 -3.85
CA PHE A 157 -15.03 -1.72 -4.96
C PHE A 157 -15.60 -0.64 -5.89
N LYS A 158 -16.90 -0.71 -6.20
CA LYS A 158 -17.59 0.30 -7.02
C LYS A 158 -17.52 1.69 -6.42
N ASP A 159 -17.67 1.82 -5.10
CA ASP A 159 -17.54 3.10 -4.37
C ASP A 159 -16.13 3.73 -4.49
N ARG A 160 -15.14 2.96 -4.98
CA ARG A 160 -13.76 3.39 -5.26
C ARG A 160 -13.44 3.46 -6.75
N GLY A 161 -14.46 3.38 -7.61
CA GLY A 161 -14.30 3.41 -9.06
C GLY A 161 -13.72 2.11 -9.64
N LEU A 162 -13.76 1.00 -8.90
CA LEU A 162 -13.28 -0.30 -9.34
C LEU A 162 -14.46 -1.19 -9.73
N ASN A 163 -14.32 -1.92 -10.83
CA ASN A 163 -15.36 -2.81 -11.35
C ASN A 163 -15.15 -4.26 -10.86
N VAL A 164 -15.99 -5.19 -11.34
CA VAL A 164 -15.92 -6.61 -10.97
C VAL A 164 -14.63 -7.28 -11.46
N ALA A 165 -14.11 -6.89 -12.63
CA ALA A 165 -12.84 -7.41 -13.11
C ALA A 165 -11.68 -6.97 -12.21
N ASP A 166 -11.70 -5.72 -11.72
CA ASP A 166 -10.72 -5.22 -10.76
C ASP A 166 -10.81 -5.96 -9.42
N LEU A 167 -12.03 -6.23 -8.93
CA LEU A 167 -12.24 -7.05 -7.73
C LEU A 167 -11.62 -8.44 -7.87
N VAL A 168 -11.87 -9.13 -9.00
CA VAL A 168 -11.31 -10.46 -9.25
C VAL A 168 -9.79 -10.40 -9.38
N ALA A 169 -9.26 -9.45 -10.15
CA ALA A 169 -7.82 -9.28 -10.35
C ALA A 169 -7.09 -8.97 -9.03
N LEU A 170 -7.62 -8.04 -8.22
CA LEU A 170 -7.02 -7.65 -6.94
C LEU A 170 -7.18 -8.73 -5.86
N SER A 171 -8.25 -9.54 -5.91
CA SER A 171 -8.38 -10.73 -5.06
C SER A 171 -7.30 -11.78 -5.34
N GLY A 172 -6.72 -11.77 -6.55
CA GLY A 172 -5.56 -12.59 -6.91
C GLY A 172 -4.32 -12.33 -6.04
N ALA A 173 -4.25 -11.18 -5.34
CA ALA A 173 -3.20 -10.92 -4.36
C ALA A 173 -3.16 -11.94 -3.22
N HIS A 174 -4.25 -12.69 -2.98
CA HIS A 174 -4.27 -13.80 -2.02
C HIS A 174 -3.55 -15.07 -2.51
N THR A 175 -2.90 -15.05 -3.69
CA THR A 175 -2.07 -16.18 -4.17
C THR A 175 -0.82 -16.41 -3.33
N PHE A 176 -0.38 -15.41 -2.56
CA PHE A 176 0.73 -15.51 -1.63
C PHE A 176 0.42 -14.76 -0.33
N GLY A 177 1.07 -15.18 0.75
CA GLY A 177 0.81 -14.67 2.09
C GLY A 177 0.29 -15.74 3.04
N VAL A 178 -0.22 -15.30 4.18
CA VAL A 178 -0.71 -16.17 5.26
C VAL A 178 -1.97 -15.56 5.86
N ALA A 179 -2.87 -16.40 6.35
CA ALA A 179 -4.06 -16.00 7.08
C ALA A 179 -4.10 -16.71 8.43
N HIS A 180 -4.59 -16.03 9.46
CA HIS A 180 -4.80 -16.61 10.77
C HIS A 180 -6.10 -17.43 10.79
N CYS A 181 -6.13 -18.58 11.50
CA CYS A 181 -7.28 -19.48 11.52
C CYS A 181 -8.59 -18.78 11.91
N SER A 182 -8.53 -17.81 12.84
CA SER A 182 -9.71 -17.05 13.28
C SER A 182 -10.44 -16.27 12.17
N LEU A 183 -9.84 -16.11 11.00
CA LEU A 183 -10.46 -15.42 9.86
C LEU A 183 -11.37 -16.31 9.01
N PHE A 184 -11.28 -17.63 9.14
CA PHE A 184 -12.01 -18.58 8.29
C PHE A 184 -12.37 -19.92 8.98
N GLU A 185 -12.07 -20.09 10.27
CA GLU A 185 -12.34 -21.34 11.00
C GLU A 185 -13.81 -21.69 11.14
N ASP A 186 -14.69 -20.69 11.06
CA ASP A 186 -16.15 -20.85 11.04
C ASP A 186 -16.64 -21.65 9.82
N ARG A 187 -15.81 -21.79 8.79
CA ARG A 187 -16.10 -22.54 7.56
C ARG A 187 -15.69 -24.02 7.63
N PHE A 188 -15.02 -24.47 8.69
CA PHE A 188 -14.57 -25.87 8.82
C PHE A 188 -14.64 -26.48 10.23
N LYS A 189 -14.82 -25.69 11.29
CA LYS A 189 -15.11 -26.20 12.64
C LYS A 189 -16.59 -26.56 12.81
N ALA A 190 -16.88 -27.46 13.76
CA ALA A 190 -18.23 -27.95 14.00
C ALA A 190 -19.18 -26.82 14.45
N GLY A 191 -20.42 -26.84 13.92
CA GLY A 191 -21.42 -25.80 14.18
C GLY A 191 -21.48 -24.68 13.13
N PHE A 192 -21.15 -24.99 11.86
CA PHE A 192 -21.09 -24.10 10.68
C PHE A 192 -21.54 -22.66 10.95
N GLY A 193 -20.59 -21.73 10.88
CA GLY A 193 -20.91 -20.31 10.92
C GLY A 193 -21.82 -19.89 9.75
N PRO A 194 -22.20 -18.60 9.66
CA PRO A 194 -23.08 -18.13 8.58
C PRO A 194 -22.46 -18.23 7.17
N ASN A 195 -21.17 -18.56 7.08
CA ASN A 195 -20.45 -18.66 5.82
C ASN A 195 -20.49 -20.09 5.23
N PRO A 196 -20.52 -20.24 3.89
CA PRO A 196 -20.51 -21.55 3.26
C PRO A 196 -19.27 -22.37 3.65
N PRO A 197 -19.44 -23.70 3.88
CA PRO A 197 -18.32 -24.56 4.23
C PRO A 197 -17.29 -24.61 3.10
N ILE A 198 -16.02 -24.80 3.47
CA ILE A 198 -14.96 -25.08 2.50
C ILE A 198 -14.98 -26.54 2.08
N ASP A 199 -14.23 -26.86 1.01
CA ASP A 199 -14.07 -28.24 0.53
C ASP A 199 -13.68 -29.20 1.68
N PRO A 200 -14.34 -30.35 1.85
CA PRO A 200 -14.09 -31.26 2.97
C PRO A 200 -12.65 -31.80 3.05
N LYS A 201 -11.97 -32.04 1.91
CA LYS A 201 -10.58 -32.50 1.93
C LYS A 201 -9.66 -31.39 2.43
N PHE A 202 -9.89 -30.17 1.96
CA PHE A 202 -9.15 -29.00 2.43
C PHE A 202 -9.44 -28.69 3.91
N ALA A 203 -10.68 -28.86 4.36
CA ALA A 203 -11.07 -28.73 5.76
C ALA A 203 -10.28 -29.68 6.68
N THR A 204 -10.06 -30.93 6.26
CA THR A 204 -9.23 -31.88 7.02
C THR A 204 -7.79 -31.38 7.15
N ILE A 205 -7.18 -30.91 6.06
CA ILE A 205 -5.81 -30.35 6.08
C ILE A 205 -5.68 -29.19 7.07
N LEU A 206 -6.71 -28.34 7.16
CA LEU A 206 -6.71 -27.17 8.04
C LEU A 206 -6.98 -27.49 9.52
N LYS A 207 -7.63 -28.61 9.83
CA LYS A 207 -7.84 -29.06 11.22
C LYS A 207 -6.54 -29.52 11.89
N ASP A 208 -5.55 -29.92 11.08
CA ASP A 208 -4.27 -30.45 11.53
C ASP A 208 -3.17 -29.35 11.61
N LYS A 209 -3.53 -28.07 11.46
CA LYS A 209 -2.64 -26.89 11.50
C LYS A 209 -2.89 -26.05 12.75
#